data_AF-A0A1C6HC20-F1
#
_entry.id   AF-A0A1C6HC20-F1
#
_cell.length_a   1.000
_cell.length_b   1.000
_cell.length_c   1.000
_cell.angle_alpha   90.00
_cell.angle_beta   90.00
_cell.angle_gamma   90.00
#
_symmetry.space_group_name_H-M   'P 1'
#
loop_
_entity.id
_entity.type
_entity.pdbx_description
1 polymer ?
#
loop_
_entity_poly.entity_id
_entity_poly.type
_entity_poly.pdbx_seq_one_letter_code
_entity_poly.pdbx_strand_id
1 'polypeptide(L)'
;MSHLSAIVYTSQTGFTRRYAEMLAQKTGLPACELGGPAPARGTGVLYLGWLRAGGVQGLAKARRRWDVKGVCAVGMSPEPNGKVLGDPVLPAFYLRGGYAPDRLTGPYKWAMSAMARMVTQNPPKDDQERAVQDAFRQGGDWVDEAYLDPVLDWLSRQG
;
A
#
# COMPACT_ATOMS: atom_id res chain seq x y z
N MET A 1 -21.15 11.52 13.19
CA MET A 1 -20.24 11.49 12.04
C MET A 1 -18.89 11.01 12.54
N SER A 2 -18.28 10.00 11.91
CA SER A 2 -17.04 9.44 12.43
C SER A 2 -15.85 10.27 11.95
N HIS A 3 -15.29 11.10 12.83
CA HIS A 3 -14.19 11.98 12.49
C HIS A 3 -12.90 11.18 12.22
N LEU A 4 -12.24 11.44 11.09
CA LEU A 4 -10.92 10.91 10.78
C LEU A 4 -9.86 11.82 11.42
N SER A 5 -8.95 11.29 12.23
CA SER A 5 -7.98 12.12 12.96
C SER A 5 -6.52 11.73 12.75
N ALA A 6 -6.25 10.62 12.04
CA ALA A 6 -4.89 10.21 11.72
C ALA A 6 -4.84 9.29 10.50
N ILE A 7 -3.68 9.27 9.87
CA ILE A 7 -3.29 8.29 8.86
C ILE A 7 -2.37 7.28 9.56
N VAL A 8 -2.67 5.98 9.45
CA VAL A 8 -1.80 4.93 9.98
C VAL A 8 -1.32 4.07 8.84
N TYR A 9 -0.02 3.78 8.77
CA TYR A 9 0.53 3.01 7.66
C TYR A 9 1.46 1.87 8.09
N THR A 10 1.56 0.83 7.27
CA THR A 10 2.66 -0.16 7.36
C THR A 10 3.44 -0.12 6.05
N SER A 11 4.76 0.06 6.11
CA SER A 11 5.63 0.00 4.93
C SER A 11 6.73 -1.06 5.09
N GLN A 12 7.17 -1.64 3.98
CA GLN A 12 8.32 -2.53 3.96
C GLN A 12 9.52 -1.89 3.26
N THR A 13 9.29 -1.29 2.09
CA THR A 13 10.35 -0.73 1.23
C THR A 13 10.22 0.78 0.99
N GLY A 14 9.27 1.44 1.67
CA GLY A 14 9.11 2.89 1.68
C GLY A 14 7.96 3.44 0.82
N PHE A 15 7.43 2.70 -0.15
CA PHE A 15 6.39 3.22 -1.06
C PHE A 15 5.09 3.59 -0.33
N THR A 16 4.61 2.73 0.58
CA THR A 16 3.44 3.04 1.40
C THR A 16 3.66 4.24 2.32
N ARG A 17 4.88 4.38 2.87
CA ARG A 17 5.25 5.53 3.70
C ARG A 17 5.19 6.82 2.88
N ARG A 18 5.72 6.83 1.66
CA ARG A 18 5.67 7.98 0.76
C ARG A 18 4.23 8.42 0.48
N TYR A 19 3.32 7.48 0.21
CA TYR A 19 1.88 7.80 0.10
C TYR A 19 1.28 8.37 1.39
N ALA A 20 1.63 7.83 2.56
CA ALA A 20 1.16 8.34 3.84
C ALA A 20 1.66 9.77 4.10
N GLU A 21 2.91 10.07 3.77
CA GLU A 21 3.51 11.39 3.89
C GLU A 21 2.85 12.40 2.94
N MET A 22 2.60 12.03 1.68
CA MET A 22 1.88 12.88 0.72
C MET A 22 0.44 13.18 1.18
N LEU A 23 -0.29 12.17 1.68
CA LEU A 23 -1.62 12.39 2.25
C LEU A 23 -1.58 13.29 3.49
N ALA A 24 -0.61 13.10 4.38
CA ALA A 24 -0.45 13.97 5.56
C ALA A 24 -0.21 15.43 5.16
N GLN A 25 0.66 15.67 4.17
CA GLN A 25 0.91 17.01 3.64
C GLN A 25 -0.35 17.66 3.05
N LYS A 26 -1.17 16.90 2.32
CA LYS A 26 -2.38 17.41 1.67
C LYS A 26 -3.56 17.63 2.61
N THR A 27 -3.65 16.85 3.69
CA THR A 27 -4.81 16.83 4.59
C THR A 27 -4.55 17.50 5.93
N GLY A 28 -3.28 17.72 6.30
CA GLY A 28 -2.88 18.16 7.63
C GLY A 28 -2.99 17.08 8.71
N LEU A 29 -3.43 15.86 8.38
CA LEU A 29 -3.53 14.75 9.32
C LEU A 29 -2.15 14.19 9.66
N PRO A 30 -1.90 13.79 10.92
CA PRO A 30 -0.66 13.11 11.28
C PRO A 30 -0.59 11.73 10.62
N ALA A 31 0.59 11.37 10.08
CA ALA A 31 0.89 10.03 9.59
C ALA A 31 1.77 9.25 10.57
N CYS A 32 1.27 8.10 11.03
CA CYS A 32 1.91 7.24 12.02
C CYS A 32 2.21 5.86 11.43
N GLU A 33 3.44 5.36 11.60
CA GLU A 33 3.77 3.99 11.25
C GLU A 33 3.20 3.00 12.28
N LEU A 34 2.69 1.85 11.81
CA LEU A 34 2.19 0.78 12.65
C LEU A 34 3.32 0.18 13.49
N GLY A 35 3.30 0.47 14.79
CA GLY A 35 4.34 0.05 15.73
C GLY A 35 5.20 1.22 16.23
N GLY A 36 5.10 2.39 15.62
CA GLY A 36 5.66 3.65 16.11
C GLY A 36 4.71 4.40 17.08
N PRO A 37 4.98 5.69 17.33
CA PRO A 37 4.08 6.57 18.06
C PRO A 37 2.70 6.56 17.42
N ALA A 38 1.69 6.22 18.22
CA ALA A 38 0.38 5.81 17.73
C ALA A 38 -0.72 6.73 18.27
N PRO A 39 -1.79 6.98 17.49
CA PRO A 39 -2.95 7.68 18.00
C PRO A 39 -3.65 6.85 19.10
N ALA A 40 -4.49 7.53 19.88
CA ALA A 40 -5.29 6.90 20.93
C ALA A 40 -6.10 5.70 20.39
N ARG A 41 -6.41 4.73 21.25
CA ARG A 41 -7.23 3.59 20.83
C ARG A 41 -8.63 4.08 20.46
N GLY A 42 -9.23 3.47 19.46
CA GLY A 42 -10.55 3.85 18.95
C GLY A 42 -10.57 5.13 18.11
N THR A 43 -9.45 5.83 17.93
CA THR A 43 -9.37 6.96 16.98
C THR A 43 -9.79 6.51 15.58
N GLY A 44 -10.53 7.37 14.87
CA GLY A 44 -10.88 7.18 13.47
C GLY A 44 -9.65 7.35 12.57
N VAL A 45 -9.29 6.31 11.80
CA VAL A 45 -8.06 6.33 10.98
C VAL A 45 -8.28 5.90 9.54
N LEU A 46 -7.50 6.49 8.64
CA LEU A 46 -7.28 5.99 7.29
C LEU A 46 -6.06 5.07 7.34
N TYR A 47 -6.22 3.82 6.91
CA TYR A 47 -5.16 2.82 7.00
C TYR A 47 -4.49 2.56 5.65
N LEU A 48 -3.17 2.66 5.58
CA LEU A 48 -2.37 2.36 4.39
C LEU A 48 -1.55 1.08 4.62
N GLY A 49 -1.64 0.11 3.72
CA GLY A 49 -0.82 -1.09 3.81
C GLY A 49 -0.40 -1.60 2.44
N TRP A 50 0.80 -2.16 2.35
CA TRP A 50 1.25 -2.82 1.13
C TRP A 50 0.55 -4.17 0.93
N LEU A 51 0.42 -4.57 -0.33
CA LEU A 51 -0.19 -5.83 -0.72
C LEU A 51 0.77 -7.00 -0.59
N ARG A 52 0.28 -8.07 0.04
CA ARG A 52 0.96 -9.37 0.08
C ARG A 52 -0.07 -10.48 -0.05
N ALA A 53 0.13 -11.38 -1.03
CA ALA A 53 -0.70 -12.56 -1.23
C ALA A 53 -2.22 -12.25 -1.25
N GLY A 54 -2.61 -11.12 -1.84
CA GLY A 54 -4.01 -10.68 -1.93
C GLY A 54 -4.59 -10.00 -0.69
N GLY A 55 -3.79 -9.74 0.36
CA GLY A 55 -4.23 -9.02 1.56
C GLY A 55 -3.42 -7.75 1.84
N VAL A 56 -4.06 -6.81 2.53
CA VAL A 56 -3.44 -5.55 2.99
C VAL A 56 -2.68 -5.77 4.29
N GLN A 57 -1.38 -5.55 4.29
CA GLN A 57 -0.54 -5.82 5.44
C GLN A 57 -0.83 -4.93 6.63
N GLY A 58 -0.92 -5.55 7.81
CA GLY A 58 -1.19 -4.90 9.10
C GLY A 58 -2.64 -4.47 9.34
N LEU A 59 -3.55 -4.57 8.35
CA LEU A 59 -4.94 -4.13 8.48
C LEU A 59 -5.68 -4.80 9.64
N ALA A 60 -5.53 -6.12 9.82
CA ALA A 60 -6.16 -6.83 10.93
C ALA A 60 -5.65 -6.35 12.31
N LYS A 61 -4.37 -5.95 12.41
CA LYS A 61 -3.82 -5.37 13.64
C LYS A 61 -4.39 -3.98 13.88
N ALA A 62 -4.51 -3.16 12.83
CA ALA A 62 -5.08 -1.82 12.91
C ALA A 62 -6.56 -1.85 13.36
N ARG A 63 -7.37 -2.75 12.78
CA ARG A 63 -8.79 -2.95 13.14
C ARG A 63 -9.02 -3.31 14.60
N ARG A 64 -8.04 -3.93 15.28
CA ARG A 64 -8.14 -4.24 16.72
C ARG A 64 -7.81 -3.05 17.63
N ARG A 65 -7.21 -2.00 17.09
CA ARG A 65 -6.70 -0.86 17.87
C ARG A 65 -7.44 0.44 17.59
N TRP A 66 -7.91 0.63 16.36
CA TRP A 66 -8.51 1.86 15.88
C TRP A 66 -9.78 1.60 15.10
N ASP A 67 -10.58 2.64 14.97
CA ASP A 67 -11.80 2.66 14.17
C ASP A 67 -11.41 2.96 12.72
N VAL A 68 -11.06 1.91 11.97
CA VAL A 68 -10.59 2.04 10.59
C VAL A 68 -11.75 2.46 9.68
N LYS A 69 -11.65 3.64 9.08
CA LYS A 69 -12.70 4.25 8.24
C LYS A 69 -12.53 4.02 6.75
N GLY A 70 -11.30 3.83 6.32
CA GLY A 70 -10.94 3.56 4.94
C GLY A 70 -9.60 2.86 4.87
N VAL A 71 -9.35 2.19 3.74
CA VAL A 71 -8.12 1.43 3.51
C VAL A 71 -7.53 1.79 2.16
N CYS A 72 -6.24 2.10 2.11
CA CYS A 72 -5.50 2.14 0.85
C CYS A 72 -4.54 0.94 0.77
N ALA A 73 -4.66 0.20 -0.31
CA ALA A 73 -3.82 -0.93 -0.64
C ALA A 73 -2.73 -0.50 -1.62
N VAL A 74 -1.46 -0.65 -1.23
CA VAL A 74 -0.31 -0.25 -2.05
C VAL A 74 0.29 -1.48 -2.73
N GLY A 75 0.24 -1.55 -4.06
CA GLY A 75 0.73 -2.69 -4.84
C GLY A 75 1.62 -2.28 -6.02
N MET A 76 2.36 -3.23 -6.59
CA MET A 76 3.28 -2.93 -7.71
C MET A 76 2.61 -3.01 -9.10
N SER A 77 1.49 -3.73 -9.21
CA SER A 77 0.78 -3.96 -10.47
C SER A 77 0.12 -2.67 -10.98
N PRO A 78 0.08 -2.41 -12.29
CA PRO A 78 -0.73 -1.31 -12.85
C PRO A 78 -2.20 -1.44 -12.49
N GLU A 79 -2.72 -2.67 -12.47
CA GLU A 79 -4.11 -2.97 -12.10
C GLU A 79 -4.16 -3.76 -10.79
N PRO A 80 -5.06 -3.41 -9.85
CA PRO A 80 -5.26 -4.20 -8.64
C PRO A 80 -5.89 -5.55 -8.98
N ASN A 81 -5.41 -6.63 -8.36
CA ASN A 81 -6.12 -7.89 -8.41
C ASN A 81 -7.47 -7.74 -7.69
N GLY A 82 -8.57 -8.22 -8.29
CA GLY A 82 -9.95 -7.93 -7.86
C GLY A 82 -10.34 -8.23 -6.40
N LYS A 83 -9.50 -8.93 -5.62
CA LYS A 83 -9.72 -9.15 -4.18
C LYS A 83 -9.34 -7.96 -3.29
N VAL A 84 -8.47 -7.06 -3.77
CA VAL A 84 -7.89 -5.97 -2.99
C VAL A 84 -8.93 -4.91 -2.60
N LEU A 85 -9.89 -4.68 -3.48
CA LEU A 85 -10.96 -3.68 -3.32
C LEU A 85 -12.29 -4.33 -2.90
N GLY A 86 -12.28 -5.64 -2.60
CA GLY A 86 -13.49 -6.43 -2.37
C GLY A 86 -13.97 -6.46 -0.91
N ASP A 87 -13.47 -5.61 -0.01
CA ASP A 87 -14.02 -5.50 1.34
C ASP A 87 -15.31 -4.66 1.27
N PRO A 88 -16.51 -5.26 1.46
CA PRO A 88 -17.78 -4.55 1.27
C PRO A 88 -18.09 -3.59 2.42
N VAL A 89 -17.28 -3.58 3.49
CA VAL A 89 -17.58 -2.86 4.74
C VAL A 89 -16.91 -1.48 4.77
N LEU A 90 -15.75 -1.32 4.12
CA LEU A 90 -14.98 -0.08 4.17
C LEU A 90 -14.62 0.42 2.78
N PRO A 91 -14.64 1.75 2.54
CA PRO A 91 -14.02 2.37 1.38
C PRO A 91 -12.58 1.88 1.21
N ALA A 92 -12.29 1.29 0.05
CA ALA A 92 -11.00 0.73 -0.30
C ALA A 92 -10.46 1.41 -1.57
N PHE A 93 -9.18 1.76 -1.55
CA PHE A 93 -8.51 2.45 -2.64
C PHE A 93 -7.23 1.71 -3.02
N TYR A 94 -6.92 1.66 -4.31
CA TYR A 94 -5.66 1.10 -4.79
C TYR A 94 -4.68 2.22 -5.12
N LEU A 95 -3.46 2.13 -4.61
CA LEU A 95 -2.36 3.03 -4.92
C LEU A 95 -1.23 2.21 -5.55
N ARG A 96 -0.81 2.55 -6.77
CA ARG A 96 0.33 1.87 -7.37
C ARG A 96 1.61 2.36 -6.71
N GLY A 97 2.29 1.47 -6.00
CA GLY A 97 3.57 1.74 -5.37
C GLY A 97 4.72 1.30 -6.27
N GLY A 98 5.69 0.62 -5.66
CA GLY A 98 6.85 0.11 -6.36
C GLY A 98 7.30 -1.24 -5.81
N TYR A 99 8.36 -1.76 -6.42
CA TYR A 99 9.08 -2.94 -5.99
C TYR A 99 10.55 -2.58 -5.85
N ALA A 100 11.13 -2.75 -4.67
CA ALA A 100 12.51 -2.40 -4.38
C ALA A 100 13.23 -3.62 -3.78
N PRO A 101 13.70 -4.56 -4.61
CA PRO A 101 14.28 -5.83 -4.16
C PRO A 101 15.48 -5.62 -3.23
N ASP A 102 16.28 -4.58 -3.47
CA ASP A 102 17.46 -4.27 -2.65
C ASP A 102 17.11 -3.82 -1.22
N ARG A 103 15.90 -3.31 -1.01
CA ARG A 103 15.39 -2.87 0.29
C ARG A 103 14.65 -3.98 1.04
N LEU A 104 14.43 -5.14 0.41
CA LEU A 104 13.81 -6.28 1.08
C LEU A 104 14.79 -6.91 2.08
N THR A 105 14.26 -7.32 3.22
CA THR A 105 15.04 -7.94 4.30
C THR A 105 14.44 -9.28 4.72
N GLY A 106 15.28 -10.12 5.33
CA GLY A 106 14.89 -11.40 5.94
C GLY A 106 14.26 -12.39 4.95
N PRO A 107 13.27 -13.19 5.40
CA PRO A 107 12.68 -14.26 4.58
C PRO A 107 11.96 -13.73 3.33
N TYR A 108 11.51 -12.47 3.33
CA TYR A 108 10.88 -11.86 2.17
C TYR A 108 11.86 -11.67 1.02
N LYS A 109 13.11 -11.28 1.30
CA LYS A 109 14.16 -11.20 0.28
C LYS A 109 14.38 -12.55 -0.39
N TRP A 110 14.41 -13.63 0.40
CA TRP A 110 14.56 -14.99 -0.11
C TRP A 110 13.40 -15.42 -1.00
N ALA A 111 12.16 -15.28 -0.51
CA ALA A 111 10.96 -15.63 -1.26
C ALA A 111 10.87 -14.85 -2.59
N MET A 112 11.12 -13.54 -2.54
CA MET A 112 11.10 -12.71 -3.74
C MET A 112 12.25 -13.02 -4.69
N SER A 113 13.43 -13.38 -4.20
CA SER A 113 14.55 -13.81 -5.06
C SER A 113 14.24 -15.10 -5.80
N ALA A 114 13.55 -16.04 -5.14
CA ALA A 114 13.10 -17.28 -5.79
C ALA A 114 12.05 -16.99 -6.87
N MET A 115 11.07 -16.13 -6.56
CA MET A 115 10.06 -15.71 -7.54
C MET A 115 10.69 -14.97 -8.72
N ALA A 116 11.63 -14.05 -8.48
CA ALA A 116 12.35 -13.34 -9.53
C ALA A 116 13.04 -14.32 -10.47
N ARG A 117 13.78 -15.30 -9.95
CA ARG A 117 14.41 -16.35 -10.78
C ARG A 117 13.41 -17.11 -11.64
N MET A 118 12.26 -17.48 -11.08
CA MET A 118 11.21 -18.19 -11.80
C MET A 118 10.58 -17.34 -12.91
N VAL A 119 10.30 -16.06 -12.63
CA VAL A 119 9.71 -15.12 -13.59
C VAL A 119 10.70 -14.78 -14.70
N THR A 120 12.00 -14.68 -14.39
CA THR A 120 13.05 -14.28 -15.33
C THR A 120 13.74 -15.46 -16.03
N GLN A 121 13.27 -16.70 -15.78
CA GLN A 121 13.93 -17.93 -16.25
C GLN A 121 13.83 -18.10 -17.77
N ASN A 122 12.74 -17.65 -18.36
CA ASN A 122 12.49 -17.71 -19.81
C ASN A 122 12.56 -16.30 -20.43
N PRO A 123 12.96 -16.17 -21.71
CA PRO A 123 12.82 -14.91 -22.44
C PRO A 123 11.35 -14.44 -22.44
N PRO A 124 11.09 -13.13 -22.36
CA PRO A 124 9.73 -12.61 -22.43
C PRO A 124 9.13 -12.86 -23.81
N LYS A 125 7.85 -13.23 -23.86
CA LYS A 125 7.11 -13.50 -25.10
C LYS A 125 6.54 -12.24 -25.74
N ASP A 126 6.32 -11.21 -24.94
CA ASP A 126 5.80 -9.91 -25.34
C ASP A 126 6.37 -8.78 -24.46
N ASP A 127 5.99 -7.54 -24.78
CA ASP A 127 6.47 -6.35 -24.06
C ASP A 127 5.92 -6.26 -22.63
N GLN A 128 4.76 -6.85 -22.35
CA GLN A 128 4.20 -6.87 -21.00
C GLN A 128 5.01 -7.81 -20.10
N GLU A 129 5.31 -9.01 -20.58
CA GLU A 129 6.15 -9.97 -19.88
C GLU A 129 7.57 -9.43 -19.71
N ARG A 130 8.10 -8.70 -20.69
CA ARG A 130 9.39 -8.00 -20.57
C ARG A 130 9.36 -6.96 -19.44
N ALA A 131 8.35 -6.10 -19.40
CA ALA A 131 8.20 -5.09 -18.36
C ALA A 131 8.09 -5.72 -16.96
N VAL A 132 7.37 -6.84 -16.84
CA VAL A 132 7.28 -7.59 -15.58
C VAL A 132 8.65 -8.16 -15.21
N GLN A 133 9.35 -8.82 -16.12
CA GLN A 133 10.68 -9.37 -15.83
C GLN A 133 11.68 -8.29 -15.42
N ASP A 134 11.68 -7.14 -16.10
CA ASP A 134 12.58 -6.04 -15.80
C ASP A 134 12.26 -5.42 -14.43
N ALA A 135 10.98 -5.26 -14.10
CA ALA A 135 10.54 -4.88 -12.76
C ALA A 135 11.06 -5.86 -11.70
N PHE A 136 11.00 -7.17 -11.93
CA PHE A 136 11.52 -8.17 -10.99
C PHE A 136 13.05 -8.16 -10.85
N ARG A 137 13.78 -7.80 -11.91
CA ARG A 137 15.26 -7.73 -11.90
C ARG A 137 15.76 -6.44 -11.26
N GLN A 138 15.22 -5.30 -11.67
CA GLN A 138 15.77 -3.97 -11.38
C GLN A 138 14.99 -3.26 -10.27
N GLY A 139 13.79 -3.76 -9.93
CA GLY A 139 12.83 -2.98 -9.19
C GLY A 139 12.08 -1.99 -10.08
N GLY A 140 11.20 -1.22 -9.46
CA GLY A 140 10.49 -0.13 -10.11
C GLY A 140 9.80 0.75 -9.09
N ASP A 141 9.67 2.03 -9.43
CA ASP A 141 8.93 3.02 -8.65
C ASP A 141 7.86 3.60 -9.56
N TRP A 142 6.60 3.28 -9.28
CA TRP A 142 5.44 3.81 -9.99
C TRP A 142 4.54 4.60 -9.05
N VAL A 143 5.09 5.13 -7.95
CA VAL A 143 4.35 6.03 -7.06
C VAL A 143 4.03 7.30 -7.83
N ASP A 144 2.73 7.55 -7.97
CA ASP A 144 2.19 8.74 -8.62
C ASP A 144 1.13 9.35 -7.69
N GLU A 145 1.23 10.66 -7.51
CA GLU A 145 0.33 11.43 -6.67
C GLU A 145 -1.13 11.34 -7.15
N ALA A 146 -1.36 11.15 -8.46
CA ALA A 146 -2.70 11.00 -9.04
C ALA A 146 -3.48 9.80 -8.46
N TYR A 147 -2.79 8.77 -7.93
CA TYR A 147 -3.46 7.68 -7.24
C TYR A 147 -4.15 8.13 -5.93
N LEU A 148 -3.78 9.28 -5.38
CA LEU A 148 -4.42 9.84 -4.18
C LEU A 148 -5.74 10.52 -4.48
N ASP A 149 -6.06 10.87 -5.73
CA ASP A 149 -7.25 11.65 -6.08
C ASP A 149 -8.56 11.00 -5.57
N PRO A 150 -8.80 9.70 -5.74
CA PRO A 150 -10.01 9.06 -5.21
C PRO A 150 -10.06 9.07 -3.67
N VAL A 151 -8.90 9.03 -3.02
CA VAL A 151 -8.79 9.06 -1.55
C VAL A 151 -9.14 10.46 -1.06
N LEU A 152 -8.60 11.50 -1.69
CA LEU A 152 -8.82 12.90 -1.34
C LEU A 152 -10.27 13.34 -1.59
N ASP A 153 -10.85 12.91 -2.71
CA ASP A 153 -12.28 13.12 -3.00
C ASP A 153 -13.17 12.43 -1.96
N TRP A 154 -12.82 11.22 -1.52
CA TRP A 154 -13.55 10.57 -0.44
C TRP A 154 -13.40 11.32 0.89
N LEU A 155 -12.20 11.79 1.23
CA LEU A 155 -11.94 12.53 2.46
C LEU A 155 -12.69 13.87 2.51
N SER A 156 -12.79 14.58 1.39
CA SER A 156 -13.49 15.89 1.34
C SER A 156 -15.00 15.75 1.59
N ARG A 157 -15.59 14.60 1.26
CA ARG A 157 -17.02 14.29 1.49
C ARG A 157 -17.33 13.83 2.92
N GLN A 158 -16.32 13.60 3.74
CA GLN A 158 -16.46 13.21 5.16
C GLN A 158 -16.50 14.41 6.11
N GLY A 159 -16.17 15.61 5.61
CA GLY A 159 -16.20 16.88 6.33
C GLY A 159 -17.62 17.42 6.52
#